data_AF-A0A8T6ZS41-F1
#
_entry.id   AF-A0A8T6ZS41-F1
#
_cell.length_a   1.000
_cell.length_b   1.000
_cell.length_c   1.000
_cell.angle_alpha   90.00
_cell.angle_beta   90.00
_cell.angle_gamma   90.00
#
_symmetry.space_group_name_H-M   'P 1'
#
loop_
_entity.id
_entity.type
_entity.pdbx_description
1 polymer ?
#
loop_
_entity_poly.entity_id
_entity_poly.type
_entity_poly.pdbx_seq_one_letter_code
_entity_poly.pdbx_strand_id
1 'polypeptide(L)'
;MIRVSRNVAALALLFSAPVFAQSTSWTPYVSEQDYFAVTFPGEPNVEDIVYPTEYRIELPGRVHSLEDRGYRYSVTVVDYTDAIDIHLARNARCRAEGGDGDRCQDDGPEDIRGAIVYASWNIMNRDGVDVNHYAHYNSDRVEGHNVRLTNADGSRTNATIHMHEDRLYIIESTVPPRAPAPGIFQISMQFLDDEYQAVRYDWVGTQLYSNGYPPPPRVDNSPARGTP
;
A
#
# COMPACT_ATOMS: atom_id res chain seq x y z
N MET A 1 -71.58 19.55 41.76
CA MET A 1 -70.68 20.52 41.12
C MET A 1 -69.33 20.47 41.82
N ILE A 2 -68.24 20.24 41.05
CA ILE A 2 -66.86 20.73 41.29
C ILE A 2 -66.07 20.10 42.46
N ARG A 3 -64.81 19.65 42.38
CA ARG A 3 -63.83 19.32 41.32
C ARG A 3 -62.74 18.50 42.05
N VAL A 4 -62.34 17.35 41.49
CA VAL A 4 -61.17 16.57 41.95
C VAL A 4 -59.91 17.25 41.43
N SER A 5 -59.02 17.68 42.31
CA SER A 5 -57.69 18.22 41.96
C SER A 5 -56.73 17.07 41.61
N ARG A 6 -56.36 16.96 40.33
CA ARG A 6 -55.36 16.01 39.83
C ARG A 6 -53.95 16.54 40.10
N ASN A 7 -53.16 15.79 40.88
CA ASN A 7 -51.71 15.94 40.95
C ASN A 7 -51.10 15.56 39.58
N VAL A 8 -50.36 16.49 38.97
CA VAL A 8 -49.58 16.21 37.76
C VAL A 8 -48.15 15.92 38.20
N ALA A 9 -47.76 14.64 38.15
CA ALA A 9 -46.36 14.24 38.25
C ALA A 9 -45.72 14.44 36.87
N ALA A 10 -44.76 15.37 36.78
CA ALA A 10 -43.97 15.59 35.57
C ALA A 10 -42.87 14.52 35.50
N LEU A 11 -43.03 13.57 34.58
CA LEU A 11 -42.05 12.55 34.27
C LEU A 11 -41.07 13.12 33.23
N ALA A 12 -39.88 13.53 33.67
CA ALA A 12 -38.80 13.96 32.79
C ALA A 12 -38.19 12.72 32.10
N LEU A 13 -38.58 12.46 30.86
CA LEU A 13 -37.95 11.46 29.99
C LEU A 13 -36.56 11.96 29.57
N LEU A 14 -35.52 11.38 30.17
CA LEU A 14 -34.15 11.48 29.70
C LEU A 14 -34.07 10.79 28.34
N PHE A 15 -33.96 11.56 27.26
CA PHE A 15 -33.57 11.03 25.95
C PHE A 15 -32.10 10.63 26.01
N SER A 16 -31.83 9.37 26.28
CA SER A 16 -30.55 8.74 25.97
C SER A 16 -30.42 8.71 24.45
N ALA A 17 -29.75 9.71 23.88
CA ALA A 17 -29.30 9.61 22.50
C ALA A 17 -28.38 8.37 22.39
N PRO A 18 -28.58 7.48 21.41
CA PRO A 18 -27.65 6.40 21.18
C PRO A 18 -26.31 7.03 20.81
N VAL A 19 -25.35 6.97 21.72
CA VAL A 19 -23.94 7.14 21.38
C VAL A 19 -23.62 5.95 20.50
N PHE A 20 -23.49 6.17 19.18
CA PHE A 20 -22.83 5.21 18.33
C PHE A 20 -21.43 5.03 18.90
N ALA A 21 -21.22 3.92 19.59
CA ALA A 21 -19.88 3.47 19.92
C ALA A 21 -19.17 3.26 18.58
N GLN A 22 -18.29 4.19 18.19
CA GLN A 22 -17.38 4.00 17.08
C GLN A 22 -16.36 2.94 17.48
N SER A 23 -16.76 1.67 17.46
CA SER A 23 -15.79 0.59 17.30
C SER A 23 -15.09 0.85 15.98
N THR A 24 -13.78 1.07 16.00
CA THR A 24 -12.95 1.12 14.79
C THR A 24 -13.10 -0.23 14.08
N SER A 25 -14.06 -0.33 13.16
CA SER A 25 -14.28 -1.55 12.38
C SER A 25 -13.24 -1.54 11.27
N TRP A 26 -12.24 -2.38 11.43
CA TRP A 26 -11.30 -2.71 10.38
C TRP A 26 -12.07 -3.45 9.26
N THR A 27 -12.21 -2.81 8.11
CA THR A 27 -12.99 -3.31 6.97
C THR A 27 -12.06 -3.68 5.82
N PRO A 28 -12.23 -4.87 5.21
CA PRO A 28 -11.54 -5.20 3.97
C PRO A 28 -11.87 -4.16 2.89
N TYR A 29 -10.85 -3.70 2.21
CA TYR A 29 -10.89 -2.82 1.05
C TYR A 29 -10.22 -3.54 -0.12
N VAL A 30 -10.83 -3.48 -1.30
CA VAL A 30 -10.35 -4.11 -2.53
C VAL A 30 -10.27 -3.03 -3.59
N SER A 31 -9.07 -2.81 -4.14
CA SER A 31 -8.93 -2.06 -5.39
C SER A 31 -8.69 -3.05 -6.52
N GLU A 32 -9.74 -3.38 -7.26
CA GLU A 32 -9.63 -4.19 -8.49
C GLU A 32 -8.77 -3.48 -9.54
N GLN A 33 -8.92 -2.16 -9.68
CA GLN A 33 -8.15 -1.38 -10.65
C GLN A 33 -6.64 -1.41 -10.37
N ASP A 34 -6.26 -1.54 -9.09
CA ASP A 34 -4.86 -1.52 -8.67
C ASP A 34 -4.37 -2.88 -8.16
N TYR A 35 -5.17 -3.94 -8.35
CA TYR A 35 -4.80 -5.34 -8.05
C TYR A 35 -4.31 -5.60 -6.61
N PHE A 36 -4.96 -4.98 -5.62
CA PHE A 36 -4.68 -5.28 -4.22
C PHE A 36 -5.92 -5.31 -3.33
N ALA A 37 -5.78 -5.99 -2.19
CA ALA A 37 -6.69 -5.88 -1.06
C ALA A 37 -5.92 -5.57 0.22
N VAL A 38 -6.52 -4.78 1.11
CA VAL A 38 -5.95 -4.43 2.42
C VAL A 38 -7.09 -4.09 3.39
N THR A 39 -6.84 -4.14 4.69
CA THR A 39 -7.84 -3.75 5.69
C THR A 39 -7.60 -2.33 6.20
N PHE A 40 -8.50 -1.39 5.91
CA PHE A 40 -8.48 -0.02 6.45
C PHE A 40 -9.41 0.10 7.67
N PRO A 41 -9.19 1.07 8.58
CA PRO A 41 -10.11 1.38 9.68
C PRO A 41 -11.35 2.20 9.25
N GLY A 42 -11.61 2.29 7.94
CA GLY A 42 -12.68 3.03 7.29
C GLY A 42 -12.48 3.09 5.78
N GLU A 43 -13.33 3.79 5.06
CA GLU A 43 -13.17 3.98 3.60
C GLU A 43 -12.00 4.93 3.32
N PRO A 44 -11.02 4.54 2.48
CA PRO A 44 -9.91 5.42 2.12
C PRO A 44 -10.34 6.49 1.11
N ASN A 45 -9.65 7.63 1.15
CA ASN A 45 -9.62 8.59 0.05
C ASN A 45 -8.71 8.07 -1.07
N VAL A 46 -9.12 8.30 -2.32
CA VAL A 46 -8.43 7.78 -3.50
C VAL A 46 -8.08 8.92 -4.44
N GLU A 47 -6.79 9.08 -4.75
CA GLU A 47 -6.28 10.17 -5.57
C GLU A 47 -5.29 9.65 -6.62
N ASP A 48 -5.49 10.02 -7.88
CA ASP A 48 -4.52 9.76 -8.94
C ASP A 48 -3.31 10.69 -8.79
N ILE A 49 -2.12 10.17 -9.06
CA ILE A 49 -0.84 10.87 -8.96
C ILE A 49 0.02 10.63 -10.21
N VAL A 50 1.02 11.50 -10.37
CA VAL A 50 2.15 11.28 -11.27
C VAL A 50 3.37 10.97 -10.42
N TYR A 51 4.00 9.82 -10.66
CA TYR A 51 5.16 9.36 -9.91
C TYR A 51 6.44 9.53 -10.74
N PRO A 52 7.39 10.37 -10.32
CA PRO A 52 8.71 10.45 -10.95
C PRO A 52 9.55 9.23 -10.55
N THR A 53 10.12 8.55 -11.52
CA THR A 53 11.00 7.39 -11.27
C THR A 53 12.47 7.79 -11.13
N GLU A 54 13.31 6.86 -10.67
CA GLU A 54 14.76 7.09 -10.51
C GLU A 54 15.40 7.55 -11.81
N TYR A 55 14.98 6.92 -12.91
CA TYR A 55 15.51 7.21 -14.24
C TYR A 55 14.68 8.25 -14.98
N ARG A 56 13.98 9.14 -14.28
CA ARG A 56 13.39 10.39 -14.82
C ARG A 56 12.36 10.15 -15.93
N ILE A 57 11.51 9.15 -15.76
CA ILE A 57 10.21 9.11 -16.45
C ILE A 57 9.11 9.43 -15.43
N GLU A 58 7.94 9.77 -15.95
CA GLU A 58 6.74 10.00 -15.15
C GLU A 58 5.76 8.88 -15.42
N LEU A 59 5.32 8.21 -14.37
CA LEU A 59 4.38 7.09 -14.44
C LEU A 59 3.06 7.46 -13.75
N PRO A 60 1.92 6.96 -14.26
CA PRO A 60 0.66 7.10 -13.56
C PRO A 60 0.67 6.25 -12.29
N GLY A 61 0.01 6.75 -11.25
CA GLY A 61 -0.19 6.02 -10.02
C GLY A 61 -1.40 6.52 -9.27
N ARG A 62 -1.60 5.94 -8.10
CA ARG A 62 -2.73 6.27 -7.23
C ARG A 62 -2.38 6.08 -5.77
N VAL A 63 -2.93 6.93 -4.92
CA VAL A 63 -2.80 6.84 -3.47
C VAL A 63 -4.17 6.56 -2.86
N HIS A 64 -4.24 5.46 -2.11
CA HIS A 64 -5.37 5.10 -1.25
C HIS A 64 -4.99 5.42 0.17
N SER A 65 -5.63 6.39 0.82
CA SER A 65 -5.19 6.92 2.12
C SER A 65 -6.31 7.16 3.11
N LEU A 66 -6.00 6.99 4.40
CA LEU A 66 -6.92 7.31 5.49
C LEU A 66 -6.15 7.90 6.66
N GLU A 67 -6.63 9.04 7.16
CA GLU A 67 -6.15 9.65 8.41
C GLU A 67 -7.26 9.62 9.48
N ASP A 68 -6.96 9.04 10.64
CA ASP A 68 -7.87 9.02 11.80
C ASP A 68 -7.08 9.23 13.09
N ARG A 69 -7.45 10.26 13.88
CA ARG A 69 -6.87 10.56 15.21
C ARG A 69 -5.33 10.56 15.23
N GLY A 70 -4.70 11.07 14.17
CA GLY A 70 -3.25 11.16 14.00
C GLY A 70 -2.58 9.86 13.52
N TYR A 71 -3.33 8.80 13.27
CA TYR A 71 -2.88 7.64 12.50
C TYR A 71 -3.03 7.97 11.02
N ARG A 72 -2.03 7.62 10.21
CA ARG A 72 -2.09 7.76 8.75
C ARG A 72 -1.77 6.42 8.11
N TYR A 73 -2.61 6.00 7.17
CA TYR A 73 -2.47 4.76 6.42
C TYR A 73 -2.48 5.10 4.94
N SER A 74 -1.58 4.51 4.16
CA SER A 74 -1.62 4.65 2.72
C SER A 74 -1.14 3.41 1.99
N VAL A 75 -1.74 3.16 0.83
CA VAL A 75 -1.20 2.31 -0.23
C VAL A 75 -1.04 3.18 -1.46
N THR A 76 0.19 3.41 -1.89
CA THR A 76 0.50 4.03 -3.18
C THR A 76 0.78 2.91 -4.17
N VAL A 77 0.11 2.94 -5.32
CA VAL A 77 0.33 2.03 -6.44
C VAL A 77 0.83 2.82 -7.64
N VAL A 78 1.94 2.42 -8.23
CA VAL A 78 2.50 3.05 -9.44
C VAL A 78 2.54 2.01 -10.54
N ASP A 79 2.00 2.35 -11.70
CA ASP A 79 1.92 1.46 -12.85
C ASP A 79 3.18 1.59 -13.71
N TYR A 80 4.02 0.55 -13.70
CA TYR A 80 5.24 0.45 -14.49
C TYR A 80 5.04 -0.33 -15.80
N THR A 81 3.80 -0.72 -16.15
CA THR A 81 3.53 -1.55 -17.34
C THR A 81 4.13 -0.96 -18.62
N ASP A 82 4.05 0.37 -18.77
CA ASP A 82 4.57 1.08 -19.96
C ASP A 82 6.01 1.60 -19.80
N ALA A 83 6.68 1.34 -18.66
CA ALA A 83 7.97 1.96 -18.33
C ALA A 83 9.05 1.64 -19.38
N ILE A 84 9.15 0.39 -19.82
CA ILE A 84 10.10 -0.02 -20.87
C ILE A 84 9.84 0.75 -22.17
N ASP A 85 8.59 0.82 -22.62
CA ASP A 85 8.24 1.48 -23.88
C ASP A 85 8.51 2.99 -23.83
N ILE A 86 8.25 3.62 -22.69
CA ILE A 86 8.56 5.03 -22.46
C ILE A 86 10.09 5.26 -22.55
N HIS A 87 10.90 4.41 -21.94
CA HIS A 87 12.36 4.48 -22.02
C HIS A 87 12.85 4.26 -23.46
N LEU A 88 12.35 3.24 -24.16
CA LEU A 88 12.68 2.98 -25.56
C LEU A 88 12.34 4.17 -26.47
N ALA A 89 11.17 4.80 -26.28
CA ALA A 89 10.76 5.99 -27.02
C ALA A 89 11.69 7.19 -26.73
N ARG A 90 12.08 7.39 -25.47
CA ARG A 90 13.07 8.42 -25.08
C ARG A 90 14.41 8.19 -25.75
N ASN A 91 14.89 6.94 -25.79
CA ASN A 91 16.17 6.58 -26.39
C ASN A 91 16.15 6.74 -27.91
N ALA A 92 15.05 6.36 -28.56
CA ALA A 92 14.84 6.58 -30.00
C ALA A 92 14.90 8.07 -30.35
N ARG A 93 14.25 8.92 -29.56
CA ARG A 93 14.31 10.39 -29.73
C ARG A 93 15.75 10.92 -29.54
N CYS A 94 16.44 10.49 -28.49
CA CYS A 94 17.83 10.87 -28.23
C CYS A 94 18.75 10.57 -29.42
N ARG A 95 18.61 9.38 -30.04
CA ARG A 95 19.39 8.99 -31.23
C ARG A 95 19.00 9.80 -32.47
N ALA A 96 17.71 10.07 -32.66
CA ALA A 96 17.24 10.91 -33.77
C ALA A 96 17.77 12.35 -33.70
N GLU A 97 18.05 12.85 -32.50
CA GLU A 97 18.66 14.16 -32.24
C GLU A 97 20.21 14.13 -32.32
N GLY A 98 20.81 13.00 -32.71
CA GLY A 98 22.25 12.84 -32.89
C GLY A 98 23.02 12.50 -31.61
N GLY A 99 22.33 12.12 -30.53
CA GLY A 99 22.98 11.58 -29.33
C GLY A 99 23.44 10.14 -29.51
N ASP A 100 24.43 9.73 -28.72
CA ASP A 100 25.00 8.38 -28.72
C ASP A 100 25.51 7.95 -27.33
N GLY A 101 25.97 6.69 -27.24
CA GLY A 101 26.55 6.12 -26.02
C GLY A 101 25.65 6.23 -24.79
N ASP A 102 26.28 6.52 -23.66
CA ASP A 102 25.64 6.64 -22.33
C ASP A 102 24.50 7.67 -22.31
N ARG A 103 24.52 8.66 -23.21
CA ARG A 103 23.47 9.68 -23.29
C ARG A 103 22.12 9.10 -23.72
N CYS A 104 22.13 8.05 -24.54
CA CYS A 104 20.92 7.39 -25.04
C CYS A 104 20.82 5.93 -24.53
N GLN A 105 21.37 5.68 -23.34
CA GLN A 105 21.33 4.38 -22.69
C GLN A 105 19.88 3.96 -22.40
N ASP A 106 19.63 2.65 -22.51
CA ASP A 106 18.38 2.07 -22.09
C ASP A 106 18.36 1.82 -20.59
N ASP A 107 17.75 2.76 -19.88
CA ASP A 107 17.57 2.72 -18.43
C ASP A 107 16.32 1.92 -18.02
N GLY A 108 15.49 1.46 -18.96
CA GLY A 108 14.21 0.82 -18.65
C GLY A 108 14.30 -0.40 -17.74
N PRO A 109 15.16 -1.38 -18.05
CA PRO A 109 15.36 -2.53 -17.18
C PRO A 109 15.81 -2.14 -15.77
N GLU A 110 16.73 -1.18 -15.66
CA GLU A 110 17.24 -0.71 -14.36
C GLU A 110 16.19 0.08 -13.57
N ASP A 111 15.31 0.84 -14.24
CA ASP A 111 14.24 1.58 -13.58
C ASP A 111 13.20 0.63 -12.96
N ILE A 112 12.86 -0.45 -13.67
CA ILE A 112 11.97 -1.49 -13.13
C ILE A 112 12.66 -2.28 -12.01
N ARG A 113 13.92 -2.70 -12.18
CA ARG A 113 14.69 -3.39 -11.12
C ARG A 113 14.89 -2.51 -9.88
N GLY A 114 15.11 -1.23 -10.09
CA GLY A 114 15.40 -0.23 -9.08
C GLY A 114 14.16 0.33 -8.37
N ALA A 115 12.95 0.12 -8.88
CA ALA A 115 11.72 0.75 -8.36
C ALA A 115 11.54 0.59 -6.83
N ILE A 116 11.73 -0.62 -6.30
CA ILE A 116 11.65 -0.89 -4.85
C ILE A 116 12.78 -0.15 -4.10
N VAL A 117 14.00 -0.15 -4.66
CA VAL A 117 15.17 0.52 -4.07
C VAL A 117 14.96 2.02 -4.02
N TYR A 118 14.53 2.63 -5.12
CA TYR A 118 14.29 4.06 -5.25
C TYR A 118 13.19 4.55 -4.30
N ALA A 119 12.05 3.85 -4.24
CA ALA A 119 10.99 4.16 -3.29
C ALA A 119 11.46 4.07 -1.84
N SER A 120 12.24 3.02 -1.52
CA SER A 120 12.85 2.87 -0.18
C SER A 120 13.81 4.01 0.13
N TRP A 121 14.68 4.37 -0.81
CA TRP A 121 15.62 5.48 -0.70
C TRP A 121 14.89 6.79 -0.42
N ASN A 122 13.83 7.10 -1.17
CA ASN A 122 13.05 8.31 -1.00
C ASN A 122 12.40 8.39 0.39
N ILE A 123 11.88 7.27 0.92
CA ILE A 123 11.31 7.21 2.28
C ILE A 123 12.40 7.49 3.32
N MET A 124 13.56 6.84 3.20
CA MET A 124 14.67 6.96 4.15
C MET A 124 15.37 8.33 4.11
N ASN A 125 15.20 9.10 3.05
CA ASN A 125 15.81 10.43 2.87
C ASN A 125 14.83 11.59 3.02
N ARG A 126 13.63 11.36 3.57
CA ARG A 126 12.70 12.44 3.94
C ARG A 126 13.33 13.32 5.02
N ASP A 127 13.02 14.61 5.00
CA ASP A 127 13.61 15.57 5.94
C ASP A 127 13.31 15.20 7.40
N GLY A 128 14.37 15.10 8.21
CA GLY A 128 14.29 14.90 9.65
C GLY A 128 13.85 13.51 10.09
N VAL A 129 13.88 12.49 9.21
CA VAL A 129 13.63 11.10 9.61
C VAL A 129 14.86 10.45 10.24
N ASP A 130 14.62 9.58 11.22
CA ASP A 130 15.61 8.69 11.81
C ASP A 130 15.25 7.24 11.45
N VAL A 131 16.04 6.63 10.57
CA VAL A 131 15.82 5.25 10.09
C VAL A 131 16.35 4.27 11.13
N ASN A 132 15.45 3.51 11.74
CA ASN A 132 15.79 2.55 12.78
C ASN A 132 15.84 1.10 12.27
N HIS A 133 15.25 0.81 11.10
CA HIS A 133 15.33 -0.50 10.47
C HIS A 133 15.18 -0.40 8.95
N TYR A 134 16.02 -1.14 8.23
CA TYR A 134 15.89 -1.41 6.81
C TYR A 134 16.27 -2.87 6.55
N ALA A 135 15.38 -3.64 5.93
CA ALA A 135 15.60 -5.05 5.68
C ALA A 135 14.84 -5.55 4.46
N HIS A 136 15.28 -6.69 3.94
CA HIS A 136 14.46 -7.52 3.06
C HIS A 136 13.19 -7.99 3.78
N TYR A 137 12.09 -8.07 3.05
CA TYR A 137 10.78 -8.47 3.54
C TYR A 137 10.00 -9.22 2.46
N ASN A 138 8.88 -9.84 2.83
CA ASN A 138 7.91 -10.36 1.88
C ASN A 138 6.50 -10.30 2.46
N SER A 139 5.51 -10.10 1.58
CA SER A 139 4.09 -10.37 1.86
C SER A 139 3.59 -11.36 0.83
N ASP A 140 2.88 -12.40 1.24
CA ASP A 140 2.42 -13.48 0.36
C ASP A 140 3.49 -14.09 -0.56
N ARG A 141 4.74 -14.04 -0.08
CA ARG A 141 5.96 -14.47 -0.77
C ARG A 141 6.29 -13.66 -2.03
N VAL A 142 5.71 -12.47 -2.17
CA VAL A 142 6.19 -11.38 -3.03
C VAL A 142 7.28 -10.64 -2.26
N GLU A 143 8.49 -10.63 -2.83
CA GLU A 143 9.63 -9.98 -2.17
C GLU A 143 9.46 -8.46 -2.10
N GLY A 144 10.22 -7.84 -1.20
CA GLY A 144 10.22 -6.41 -1.04
C GLY A 144 11.13 -5.93 0.07
N HIS A 145 10.96 -4.67 0.45
CA HIS A 145 11.69 -4.02 1.53
C HIS A 145 10.76 -3.69 2.69
N ASN A 146 11.31 -3.69 3.91
CA ASN A 146 10.69 -3.10 5.08
C ASN A 146 11.58 -1.95 5.60
N VAL A 147 10.98 -0.77 5.76
CA VAL A 147 11.61 0.42 6.35
C VAL A 147 10.83 0.78 7.62
N ARG A 148 11.54 1.01 8.72
CA ARG A 148 10.97 1.59 9.94
C ARG A 148 11.76 2.84 10.29
N LEU A 149 11.03 3.91 10.57
CA LEU A 149 11.62 5.20 10.88
C LEU A 149 10.81 5.96 11.93
N THR A 150 11.47 6.90 12.59
CA THR A 150 10.84 7.96 13.37
C THR A 150 10.85 9.24 12.53
N ASN A 151 9.70 9.90 12.39
CA ASN A 151 9.57 11.15 11.66
C ASN A 151 10.00 12.36 12.51
N ALA A 152 10.19 13.51 11.87
CA ALA A 152 10.58 14.76 12.53
C ALA A 152 9.60 15.21 13.64
N ASP A 153 8.30 14.90 13.51
CA ASP A 153 7.26 15.19 14.51
C ASP A 153 7.20 14.15 15.65
N GLY A 154 8.10 13.16 15.65
CA GLY A 154 8.16 12.05 16.61
C GLY A 154 7.15 10.94 16.36
N SER A 155 6.30 11.05 15.32
CA SER A 155 5.48 9.93 14.85
C SER A 155 6.39 8.83 14.28
N ARG A 156 5.88 7.60 14.17
CA ARG A 156 6.67 6.48 13.66
C ARG A 156 5.99 5.87 12.45
N THR A 157 6.77 5.66 11.40
CA THR A 157 6.30 5.04 10.16
C THR A 157 6.91 3.67 10.00
N ASN A 158 6.08 2.71 9.64
CA ASN A 158 6.51 1.43 9.10
C ASN A 158 6.04 1.36 7.64
N ALA A 159 6.98 1.14 6.73
CA ALA A 159 6.72 1.07 5.30
C ALA A 159 7.15 -0.30 4.74
N THR A 160 6.34 -0.87 3.86
CA THR A 160 6.69 -2.05 3.08
C THR A 160 6.54 -1.73 1.60
N ILE A 161 7.52 -2.12 0.81
CA ILE A 161 7.60 -1.78 -0.62
C ILE A 161 7.76 -3.07 -1.40
N HIS A 162 6.85 -3.32 -2.34
CA HIS A 162 6.79 -4.53 -3.14
C HIS A 162 6.57 -4.20 -4.62
N MET A 163 6.94 -5.12 -5.50
CA MET A 163 6.57 -5.04 -6.91
C MET A 163 5.91 -6.35 -7.35
N HIS A 164 4.75 -6.25 -7.97
CA HIS A 164 3.97 -7.40 -8.44
C HIS A 164 3.29 -7.07 -9.76
N GLU A 165 3.56 -7.88 -10.79
CA GLU A 165 3.07 -7.73 -12.17
C GLU A 165 3.20 -6.27 -12.67
N ASP A 166 4.44 -5.76 -12.61
CA ASP A 166 4.82 -4.39 -13.01
C ASP A 166 4.04 -3.26 -12.31
N ARG A 167 3.53 -3.52 -11.10
CA ARG A 167 2.99 -2.48 -10.21
C ARG A 167 3.84 -2.37 -8.95
N LEU A 168 4.30 -1.16 -8.67
CA LEU A 168 5.01 -0.84 -7.44
C LEU A 168 3.99 -0.47 -6.35
N TYR A 169 4.02 -1.20 -5.24
CA TYR A 169 3.18 -0.96 -4.07
C TYR A 169 4.02 -0.41 -2.93
N ILE A 170 3.69 0.79 -2.46
CA ILE A 170 4.30 1.44 -1.29
C ILE A 170 3.23 1.53 -0.21
N ILE A 171 3.35 0.69 0.82
CA ILE A 171 2.40 0.64 1.93
C ILE A 171 3.02 1.34 3.12
N GLU A 172 2.38 2.38 3.65
CA GLU A 172 2.86 3.10 4.84
C GLU A 172 1.80 3.11 5.95
N SER A 173 2.23 2.81 7.17
CA SER A 173 1.44 3.07 8.37
C SER A 173 2.22 3.95 9.32
N THR A 174 1.65 5.11 9.66
CA THR A 174 2.24 6.08 10.56
C THR A 174 1.38 6.23 11.81
N VAL A 175 2.02 6.17 12.97
CA VAL A 175 1.34 6.30 14.26
C VAL A 175 1.87 7.47 15.08
N PRO A 176 1.02 8.10 15.91
CA PRO A 176 1.47 9.14 16.82
C PRO A 176 2.61 8.69 17.75
N PRO A 177 3.38 9.63 18.31
CA PRO A 177 4.38 9.32 19.31
C PRO A 177 3.78 8.47 20.44
N ARG A 178 4.47 7.37 20.79
CA ARG A 178 4.09 6.43 21.87
C ARG A 178 2.82 5.59 21.64
N ALA A 179 2.11 5.75 20.52
CA ALA A 179 0.97 4.88 20.17
C ALA A 179 1.43 3.45 19.79
N PRO A 180 0.66 2.38 20.03
CA PRO A 180 1.06 1.04 19.57
C PRO A 180 1.19 0.98 18.04
N ALA A 181 2.07 0.11 17.54
CA ALA A 181 2.22 -0.09 16.09
C ALA A 181 0.94 -0.75 15.52
N PRO A 182 0.42 -0.32 14.36
CA PRO A 182 -0.81 -0.84 13.80
C PRO A 182 -0.47 -1.99 12.86
N GLY A 183 -0.25 -3.17 13.43
CA GLY A 183 0.19 -4.34 12.66
C GLY A 183 -0.81 -4.81 11.60
N ILE A 184 -2.12 -4.66 11.86
CA ILE A 184 -3.20 -5.20 11.01
C ILE A 184 -3.13 -4.65 9.58
N PHE A 185 -3.00 -3.34 9.41
CA PHE A 185 -2.96 -2.71 8.07
C PHE A 185 -1.91 -3.38 7.18
N GLN A 186 -0.69 -3.54 7.71
CA GLN A 186 0.44 -4.07 6.95
C GLN A 186 0.34 -5.57 6.68
N ILE A 187 -0.03 -6.38 7.68
CA ILE A 187 -0.11 -7.84 7.53
C ILE A 187 -1.34 -8.27 6.72
N SER A 188 -2.30 -7.38 6.52
CA SER A 188 -3.52 -7.64 5.75
C SER A 188 -3.38 -7.38 4.25
N MET A 189 -2.24 -6.86 3.80
CA MET A 189 -1.99 -6.59 2.39
C MET A 189 -1.92 -7.89 1.58
N GLN A 190 -2.73 -7.96 0.52
CA GLN A 190 -2.77 -9.05 -0.44
C GLN A 190 -2.64 -8.48 -1.85
N PHE A 191 -1.90 -9.19 -2.70
CA PHE A 191 -1.86 -8.93 -4.14
C PHE A 191 -2.97 -9.73 -4.82
N LEU A 192 -3.53 -9.21 -5.91
CA LEU A 192 -4.60 -9.87 -6.65
C LEU A 192 -4.12 -10.29 -8.04
N ASP A 193 -4.66 -11.38 -8.56
CA ASP A 193 -4.49 -11.76 -9.97
C ASP A 193 -5.50 -11.07 -10.89
N ASP A 194 -5.48 -11.43 -12.17
CA ASP A 194 -6.37 -10.96 -13.22
C ASP A 194 -7.84 -11.35 -13.01
N GLU A 195 -8.12 -12.35 -12.17
CA GLU A 195 -9.46 -12.68 -11.67
C GLU A 195 -9.80 -12.06 -10.31
N TYR A 196 -8.98 -11.11 -9.84
CA TYR A 196 -9.09 -10.43 -8.56
C TYR A 196 -9.08 -11.35 -7.33
N GLN A 197 -8.45 -12.51 -7.47
CA GLN A 197 -8.25 -13.45 -6.37
C GLN A 197 -6.92 -13.18 -5.68
N ALA A 198 -6.92 -13.29 -4.35
CA ALA A 198 -5.70 -13.12 -3.56
C ALA A 198 -4.65 -14.17 -3.93
N VAL A 199 -3.47 -13.70 -4.32
CA VAL A 199 -2.36 -14.57 -4.68
C VAL A 199 -1.48 -14.85 -3.46
N ARG A 200 -0.99 -16.08 -3.40
CA ARG A 200 0.12 -16.46 -2.53
C ARG A 200 0.99 -17.46 -3.26
N TYR A 201 2.28 -17.17 -3.36
CA TYR A 201 3.22 -18.06 -4.03
C TYR A 201 3.69 -19.17 -3.11
N ASP A 202 4.20 -20.28 -3.66
CA ASP A 202 4.80 -21.39 -2.90
C ASP A 202 6.29 -21.15 -2.58
N TRP A 203 6.82 -21.83 -1.56
CA TRP A 203 8.26 -21.84 -1.31
C TRP A 203 8.94 -22.84 -2.26
N VAL A 204 9.84 -22.34 -3.11
CA VAL A 204 10.76 -23.19 -3.89
C VAL A 204 12.19 -22.91 -3.42
N GLY A 205 12.61 -23.61 -2.36
CA GLY A 205 13.87 -23.31 -1.68
C GLY A 205 13.86 -21.90 -1.09
N THR A 206 14.79 -21.04 -1.54
CA THR A 206 14.86 -19.62 -1.15
C THR A 206 14.21 -18.69 -2.18
N GLN A 207 13.59 -19.22 -3.22
CA GLN A 207 12.96 -18.42 -4.27
C GLN A 207 11.64 -17.81 -3.76
N LEU A 208 11.56 -16.48 -3.85
CA LEU A 208 10.33 -15.70 -3.71
C LEU A 208 9.84 -15.28 -5.09
N TYR A 209 8.59 -14.79 -5.17
CA TYR A 209 8.19 -14.03 -6.35
C TYR A 209 9.03 -12.76 -6.42
N SER A 210 9.67 -12.57 -7.57
CA SER A 210 10.45 -11.40 -7.94
C SER A 210 9.91 -10.93 -9.28
N ASN A 211 9.49 -9.66 -9.37
CA ASN A 211 8.93 -9.09 -10.60
C ASN A 211 9.87 -9.39 -11.79
N GLY A 212 9.36 -9.60 -13.00
CA GLY A 212 10.18 -9.84 -14.20
C GLY A 212 11.00 -11.15 -14.25
N TYR A 213 10.85 -12.05 -13.27
CA TYR A 213 11.36 -13.41 -13.32
C TYR A 213 10.21 -14.43 -13.39
N PRO A 214 10.46 -15.67 -13.87
CA PRO A 214 9.45 -16.71 -13.83
C PRO A 214 8.89 -16.88 -12.40
N PRO A 215 7.56 -16.76 -12.20
CA PRO A 215 6.99 -16.83 -10.87
C PRO A 215 7.09 -18.25 -10.30
N PRO A 216 7.26 -18.41 -8.97
CA PRO A 216 7.04 -19.69 -8.33
C PRO A 216 5.60 -20.19 -8.56
N PRO A 217 5.31 -21.48 -8.35
CA PRO A 217 3.93 -21.96 -8.32
C PRO A 217 3.10 -21.19 -7.29
N ARG A 218 1.81 -21.00 -7.54
CA ARG A 218 0.88 -20.47 -6.52
C ARG A 218 0.50 -21.59 -5.54
N VAL A 219 0.25 -21.23 -4.28
CA VAL A 219 -0.36 -22.15 -3.31
C VAL A 219 -1.75 -22.51 -3.82
N ASP A 220 -2.02 -23.81 -3.98
CA ASP A 220 -3.34 -24.27 -4.40
C ASP A 220 -4.33 -24.06 -3.25
N ASN A 221 -5.24 -23.10 -3.42
CA ASN A 221 -6.32 -22.83 -2.47
C ASN A 221 -7.52 -23.78 -2.67
N SER A 222 -7.39 -24.83 -3.49
CA SER A 222 -8.38 -25.90 -3.57
C SER A 222 -8.63 -26.44 -2.15
N PRO A 223 -9.87 -26.38 -1.62
CA PRO A 223 -10.18 -27.02 -0.35
C PRO A 223 -9.78 -28.48 -0.48
N ALA A 224 -9.00 -28.98 0.48
CA ALA A 224 -8.56 -30.37 0.51
C ALA A 224 -9.76 -31.26 0.17
N ARG A 225 -9.73 -31.85 -1.04
CA ARG A 225 -10.74 -32.83 -1.44
C ARG A 225 -10.59 -33.96 -0.43
N GLY A 226 -11.52 -34.00 0.52
CA GLY A 226 -11.58 -35.04 1.54
C GLY A 226 -11.42 -36.38 0.85
N THR A 227 -10.38 -37.10 1.21
CA THR A 227 -10.26 -38.52 0.87
C THR A 227 -11.51 -39.24 1.36
N PRO A 228 -12.09 -40.16 0.56
CA PRO A 228 -13.24 -40.96 0.96
C PRO A 228 -12.96 -41.83 2.19
#